data_AF-M3J954-F1
#
_entry.id   AF-M3J954-F1
#
_cell.length_a   1.000
_cell.length_b   1.000
_cell.length_c   1.000
_cell.angle_alpha   90.00
_cell.angle_beta   90.00
_cell.angle_gamma   90.00
#
_symmetry.space_group_name_H-M   'P 1'
#
loop_
_entity.id
_entity.type
_entity.pdbx_description
1 polymer ?
#
loop_
_entity_poly.entity_id
_entity_poly.type
_entity_poly.pdbx_seq_one_letter_code
_entity_poly.pdbx_strand_id
1 'polypeptide(L)'
;MCIALATTNHPDYPFILLSNRDEFFKRPTMPATFKDIGSDTKLLAPLDLARQEHGTWIGVTTDGKIAVLVNYRENDEHAISEVSRGILPLDYLCGQESDEEWKNNLASAFRQGRATIDLKRIGGFSLMYGKLSINPSTGKIHHLNILSNRGDQGKVFKTDMLENGLEGDSDDIPHKTTFGLSNSLYNKPWDKVKLGEALLSELIDKSLAENYSQDKLVDECFKVLSHNTYPQDIADGTDFDKKFDMLKYSIFIPPLVRHNYTMTDCISVGKYYGTRTQTIILLDKHGNLNYYERNIHNSDDLDEKLVDITSHYKFNVFHDFKNGC
;
A
#
# COMPACT_ATOMS: atom_id res chain seq x y z
N MET A 1 -0.91 -2.87 -12.00
CA MET A 1 0.34 -2.63 -11.24
C MET A 1 -0.04 -1.72 -10.09
N CYS A 2 0.21 -2.08 -8.83
CA CYS A 2 -0.38 -1.40 -7.66
C CYS A 2 -0.14 0.13 -7.53
N ILE A 3 -0.93 0.78 -6.68
CA ILE A 3 -0.73 2.17 -6.25
C ILE A 3 -1.09 2.29 -4.77
N ALA A 4 -0.33 3.09 -4.03
CA ALA A 4 -0.64 3.52 -2.68
C ALA A 4 -0.55 5.05 -2.61
N LEU A 5 -1.51 5.69 -1.94
CA LEU A 5 -1.59 7.14 -1.74
C LEU A 5 -1.80 7.38 -0.25
N ALA A 6 -1.07 8.31 0.34
CA ALA A 6 -1.25 8.68 1.73
C ALA A 6 -1.28 10.20 1.90
N THR A 7 -2.03 10.65 2.91
CA THR A 7 -2.07 12.06 3.29
C THR A 7 -2.11 12.22 4.81
N THR A 8 -1.50 13.30 5.28
CA THR A 8 -1.51 13.78 6.66
C THR A 8 -2.18 15.15 6.79
N ASN A 9 -2.86 15.60 5.73
CA ASN A 9 -3.40 16.95 5.62
C ASN A 9 -4.81 17.12 6.22
N HIS A 10 -5.33 16.14 6.96
CA HIS A 10 -6.66 16.22 7.58
C HIS A 10 -6.54 16.42 9.11
N PRO A 11 -7.24 17.41 9.72
CA PRO A 11 -7.14 17.73 11.14
C PRO A 11 -7.67 16.63 12.07
N ASP A 12 -8.75 15.95 11.68
CA ASP A 12 -9.31 14.85 12.48
C ASP A 12 -8.70 13.48 12.18
N TYR A 13 -8.05 13.35 11.02
CA TYR A 13 -7.48 12.10 10.52
C TYR A 13 -6.02 12.36 10.15
N PRO A 14 -5.11 12.43 11.13
CA PRO A 14 -3.70 12.78 10.90
C PRO A 14 -2.96 11.78 10.01
N PHE A 15 -3.56 10.64 9.68
CA PHE A 15 -3.08 9.76 8.61
C PHE A 15 -4.24 9.06 7.90
N ILE A 16 -4.21 9.12 6.57
CA ILE A 16 -5.12 8.43 5.66
C ILE A 16 -4.26 7.71 4.61
N LEU A 17 -4.49 6.42 4.37
CA LEU A 17 -3.85 5.63 3.33
C LEU A 17 -4.91 4.96 2.44
N LEU A 18 -4.73 5.08 1.13
CA LEU A 18 -5.51 4.46 0.07
C LEU A 18 -4.58 3.51 -0.70
N SER A 19 -5.01 2.28 -0.99
CA SER A 19 -4.19 1.33 -1.76
C SER A 19 -5.02 0.48 -2.70
N ASN A 20 -4.60 0.38 -3.96
CA ASN A 20 -5.07 -0.62 -4.92
C ASN A 20 -4.01 -1.71 -5.09
N ARG A 21 -4.43 -2.96 -4.91
CA ARG A 21 -3.69 -4.12 -5.41
C ARG A 21 -4.23 -4.52 -6.77
N ASP A 22 -3.42 -4.29 -7.78
CA ASP A 22 -3.67 -4.77 -9.14
C ASP A 22 -2.94 -6.07 -9.39
N GLU A 23 -3.66 -7.11 -9.77
CA GLU A 23 -3.10 -8.45 -9.90
C GLU A 23 -4.01 -9.37 -10.73
N PHE A 24 -3.49 -10.52 -11.16
CA PHE A 24 -4.28 -11.59 -11.75
C PHE A 24 -5.38 -12.09 -10.81
N PHE A 25 -6.61 -12.22 -11.32
CA PHE A 25 -7.76 -12.53 -10.50
C PHE A 25 -7.71 -13.93 -9.90
N LYS A 26 -7.14 -14.89 -10.63
CA LYS A 26 -6.89 -16.26 -10.16
C LYS A 26 -5.84 -16.35 -9.03
N ARG A 27 -5.03 -15.30 -8.80
CA ARG A 27 -3.99 -15.34 -7.77
C ARG A 27 -4.63 -15.41 -6.38
N PRO A 28 -4.49 -16.52 -5.64
CA PRO A 28 -5.20 -16.69 -4.38
C PRO A 28 -4.71 -15.71 -3.31
N THR A 29 -5.66 -15.12 -2.59
CA THR A 29 -5.42 -14.17 -1.51
C THR A 29 -6.37 -14.45 -0.36
N MET A 30 -5.92 -14.18 0.86
CA MET A 30 -6.78 -14.16 2.05
C MET A 30 -7.11 -12.70 2.38
N PRO A 31 -8.38 -12.37 2.68
CA PRO A 31 -8.76 -11.06 3.19
C PRO A 31 -7.99 -10.71 4.47
N ALA A 32 -7.92 -9.41 4.78
CA ALA A 32 -7.30 -8.96 6.01
C ALA A 32 -7.92 -9.66 7.22
N THR A 33 -7.06 -10.21 8.08
CA THR A 33 -7.47 -10.85 9.34
C THR A 33 -6.45 -10.61 10.43
N PHE A 34 -6.89 -10.70 11.69
CA PHE A 34 -5.98 -10.61 12.82
C PHE A 34 -5.17 -11.90 12.99
N LYS A 35 -3.88 -11.74 13.26
CA LYS A 35 -2.97 -12.81 13.67
C LYS A 35 -2.16 -12.36 14.88
N ASP A 36 -2.13 -13.17 15.92
CA ASP A 36 -1.29 -12.91 17.09
C ASP A 36 0.19 -13.03 16.70
N ILE A 37 0.99 -12.00 17.02
CA ILE A 37 2.42 -11.94 16.74
C ILE A 37 3.29 -11.80 18.01
N GLY A 38 2.67 -11.96 19.18
CA GLY A 38 3.34 -11.88 20.49
C GLY A 38 3.24 -10.50 21.13
N SER A 39 3.66 -10.40 22.40
CA SER A 39 3.67 -9.15 23.18
C SER A 39 2.33 -8.40 23.16
N ASP A 40 1.22 -9.16 23.22
CA ASP A 40 -0.16 -8.63 23.12
C ASP A 40 -0.44 -7.78 21.88
N THR A 41 0.37 -7.98 20.84
CA THR A 41 0.27 -7.29 19.56
C THR A 41 -0.28 -8.24 18.52
N LYS A 42 -1.23 -7.74 17.72
CA LYS A 42 -1.80 -8.47 16.59
C LYS A 42 -1.42 -7.77 15.29
N LEU A 43 -1.05 -8.58 14.31
CA LEU A 43 -0.96 -8.18 12.91
C LEU A 43 -2.35 -8.19 12.30
N LEU A 44 -2.73 -7.14 11.58
CA LEU A 44 -3.86 -7.11 10.66
C LEU A 44 -3.32 -6.91 9.25
N ALA A 45 -3.42 -7.93 8.40
CA ALA A 45 -2.97 -7.88 7.02
C ALA A 45 -3.70 -8.92 6.16
N PRO A 46 -3.97 -8.64 4.88
CA PRO A 46 -4.32 -9.66 3.90
C PRO A 46 -3.06 -10.45 3.54
N LEU A 47 -3.23 -11.70 3.09
CA LEU A 47 -2.10 -12.57 2.70
C LEU A 47 -2.18 -12.96 1.23
N ASP A 48 -1.03 -12.98 0.57
CA ASP A 48 -0.82 -13.57 -0.74
C ASP A 48 -0.56 -15.07 -0.59
N LEU A 49 -1.51 -15.91 -1.02
CA LEU A 49 -1.45 -17.35 -0.81
C LEU A 49 -0.75 -18.10 -1.95
N ALA A 50 -0.27 -17.37 -2.98
CA ALA A 50 0.31 -17.97 -4.17
C ALA A 50 1.74 -18.49 -3.97
N ARG A 51 2.43 -18.05 -2.92
CA ARG A 51 3.78 -18.51 -2.56
C ARG A 51 3.80 -19.08 -1.15
N GLN A 52 4.75 -19.97 -0.86
CA GLN A 52 4.83 -20.69 0.42
C GLN A 52 5.06 -19.76 1.62
N GLU A 53 5.73 -18.63 1.40
CA GLU A 53 6.04 -17.66 2.45
C GLU A 53 4.81 -16.86 2.90
N HIS A 54 3.71 -16.93 2.14
CA HIS A 54 2.45 -16.25 2.43
C HIS A 54 2.61 -14.76 2.77
N GLY A 55 3.31 -14.03 1.89
CA GLY A 55 3.65 -12.61 2.10
C GLY A 55 2.44 -11.66 2.12
N THR A 56 2.66 -10.40 2.47
CA THR A 56 1.65 -9.34 2.37
C THR A 56 2.16 -8.13 1.58
N TRP A 57 1.25 -7.32 1.05
CA TRP A 57 1.55 -6.04 0.40
C TRP A 57 1.17 -4.84 1.28
N ILE A 58 0.39 -5.04 2.33
CA ILE A 58 -0.06 -3.98 3.22
C ILE A 58 -0.40 -4.58 4.59
N GLY A 59 -0.10 -3.88 5.66
CA GLY A 59 -0.49 -4.34 6.98
C GLY A 59 -0.25 -3.32 8.07
N VAL A 60 -0.94 -3.52 9.19
CA VAL A 60 -0.81 -2.73 10.40
C VAL A 60 -0.75 -3.64 11.63
N THR A 61 -0.18 -3.15 12.71
CA THR A 61 -0.23 -3.82 14.01
C THR A 61 -1.05 -3.03 15.02
N THR A 62 -1.54 -3.71 16.05
CA THR A 62 -2.31 -3.07 17.14
C THR A 62 -1.49 -2.09 17.99
N ASP A 63 -0.16 -2.12 17.90
CA ASP A 63 0.74 -1.13 18.52
C ASP A 63 1.17 -0.01 17.55
N GLY A 64 0.60 0.03 16.34
CA GLY A 64 0.72 1.17 15.41
C GLY A 64 1.79 1.05 14.34
N LYS A 65 2.51 -0.08 14.17
CA LYS A 65 3.35 -0.25 12.98
C LYS A 65 2.47 -0.33 11.73
N ILE A 66 2.95 0.25 10.63
CA ILE A 66 2.36 0.15 9.30
C ILE A 66 3.44 -0.16 8.27
N ALA A 67 3.09 -0.95 7.26
CA ALA A 67 3.91 -1.17 6.09
C ALA A 67 3.05 -1.34 4.84
N VAL A 68 3.47 -0.73 3.73
CA VAL A 68 2.86 -0.89 2.41
C VAL A 68 3.94 -1.04 1.34
N LEU A 69 3.80 -2.08 0.53
CA LEU A 69 4.76 -2.47 -0.49
C LEU A 69 4.13 -2.38 -1.88
N VAL A 70 4.86 -1.75 -2.79
CA VAL A 70 4.60 -1.80 -4.23
C VAL A 70 5.81 -2.39 -4.93
N ASN A 71 5.57 -3.28 -5.90
CA ASN A 71 6.63 -3.87 -6.71
C ASN A 71 7.23 -2.80 -7.62
N TYR A 72 8.53 -2.79 -7.88
CA TYR A 72 9.12 -1.96 -8.93
C TYR A 72 9.03 -2.68 -10.29
N ARG A 73 8.64 -1.98 -11.35
CA ARG A 73 8.60 -2.53 -12.72
C ARG A 73 10.01 -2.54 -13.30
N GLU A 74 10.55 -3.73 -13.48
CA GLU A 74 11.85 -3.94 -14.13
C GLU A 74 11.64 -4.10 -15.65
N ASN A 75 12.54 -3.54 -16.45
CA ASN A 75 12.55 -3.71 -17.91
C ASN A 75 13.32 -4.96 -18.34
N ASP A 76 13.96 -5.65 -17.38
CA ASP A 76 14.87 -6.76 -17.63
C ASP A 76 14.18 -8.10 -17.30
N GLU A 77 14.11 -8.99 -18.27
CA GLU A 77 13.51 -10.33 -18.14
C GLU A 77 14.31 -11.23 -17.18
N HIS A 78 15.53 -10.84 -16.79
CA HIS A 78 16.42 -11.61 -15.92
C HIS A 78 16.26 -11.29 -14.42
N ALA A 79 15.24 -10.52 -14.04
CA ALA A 79 14.89 -10.30 -12.64
C ALA A 79 14.32 -11.59 -12.00
N ILE A 80 15.21 -12.51 -11.67
CA ILE A 80 14.91 -13.73 -10.92
C ILE A 80 14.39 -13.32 -9.52
N SER A 81 13.07 -13.34 -9.33
CA SER A 81 12.44 -13.08 -8.02
C SER A 81 11.97 -14.39 -7.39
N GLU A 82 12.94 -15.20 -6.96
CA GLU A 82 12.69 -16.49 -6.30
C GLU A 82 12.03 -16.31 -4.92
N VAL A 83 12.33 -15.21 -4.22
CA VAL A 83 11.70 -14.88 -2.93
C VAL A 83 10.58 -13.86 -3.13
N SER A 84 9.48 -14.05 -2.39
CA SER A 84 8.36 -13.09 -2.39
C SER A 84 8.77 -11.77 -1.72
N ARG A 85 8.57 -10.63 -2.40
CA ARG A 85 8.71 -9.29 -1.79
C ARG A 85 7.82 -9.09 -0.57
N GLY A 86 6.67 -9.77 -0.53
CA GLY A 86 5.71 -9.65 0.56
C GLY A 86 6.20 -10.19 1.90
N ILE A 87 7.38 -10.80 1.97
CA ILE A 87 8.03 -11.13 3.24
C ILE A 87 8.52 -9.88 3.97
N LEU A 88 8.88 -8.81 3.25
CA LEU A 88 9.49 -7.60 3.85
C LEU A 88 8.53 -6.85 4.76
N PRO A 89 7.26 -6.59 4.37
CA PRO A 89 6.30 -5.99 5.28
C PRO A 89 6.03 -6.88 6.50
N LEU A 90 5.93 -8.21 6.31
CA LEU A 90 5.69 -9.14 7.42
C LEU A 90 6.85 -9.13 8.41
N ASP A 91 8.09 -9.15 7.92
CA ASP A 91 9.29 -9.12 8.75
C ASP A 91 9.34 -7.84 9.61
N TYR A 92 9.09 -6.67 9.00
CA TYR A 92 9.02 -5.40 9.74
C TYR A 92 7.88 -5.37 10.78
N LEU A 93 6.67 -5.78 10.37
CA LEU A 93 5.47 -5.72 11.20
C LEU A 93 5.53 -6.72 12.37
N CYS A 94 6.13 -7.89 12.16
CA CYS A 94 6.26 -8.91 13.21
C CYS A 94 7.52 -8.70 14.08
N GLY A 95 8.52 -7.95 13.59
CA GLY A 95 9.72 -7.61 14.34
C GLY A 95 9.44 -6.67 15.50
N GLN A 96 10.25 -6.75 16.56
CA GLN A 96 10.20 -5.84 17.73
C GLN A 96 11.22 -4.70 17.65
N GLU A 97 12.00 -4.68 16.56
CA GLU A 97 13.03 -3.67 16.31
C GLU A 97 12.41 -2.30 16.02
N SER A 98 13.16 -1.25 16.37
CA SER A 98 12.87 0.10 15.88
C SER A 98 13.08 0.21 14.37
N ASP A 99 12.52 1.25 13.75
CA ASP A 99 12.61 1.46 12.30
C ASP A 99 14.07 1.50 11.79
N GLU A 100 14.97 2.09 12.57
CA GLU A 100 16.39 2.21 12.25
C GLU A 100 17.14 0.89 12.46
N GLU A 101 16.86 0.18 13.56
CA GLU A 101 17.45 -1.14 13.83
C GLU A 101 17.04 -2.16 12.76
N TRP A 102 15.74 -2.25 12.46
CA TRP A 102 15.22 -3.14 11.43
C TRP A 102 15.87 -2.85 10.08
N LYS A 103 15.92 -1.57 9.68
CA LYS A 103 16.58 -1.13 8.44
C LYS A 103 18.05 -1.51 8.40
N ASN A 104 18.79 -1.27 9.48
CA ASN A 104 20.22 -1.58 9.55
C ASN A 104 20.49 -3.09 9.50
N ASN A 105 19.61 -3.89 10.12
CA ASN A 105 19.70 -5.34 10.09
C ASN A 105 19.34 -5.90 8.71
N LEU A 106 18.34 -5.33 8.04
CA LEU A 106 18.02 -5.64 6.66
C LEU A 106 19.16 -5.24 5.70
N ALA A 107 19.71 -4.03 5.84
CA ALA A 107 20.87 -3.55 5.06
C ALA A 107 22.13 -4.40 5.27
N SER A 108 22.36 -4.87 6.50
CA SER A 108 23.44 -5.79 6.83
C SER A 108 23.19 -7.17 6.24
N ALA A 109 21.94 -7.66 6.24
CA ALA A 109 21.54 -8.89 5.57
C ALA A 109 21.75 -8.81 4.05
N PHE A 110 21.48 -7.65 3.40
CA PHE A 110 21.80 -7.42 1.98
C PHE A 110 23.30 -7.62 1.70
N ARG A 111 24.17 -7.21 2.63
CA ARG A 111 25.63 -7.32 2.49
C ARG A 111 26.18 -8.70 2.84
N GLN A 112 25.56 -9.39 3.81
CA GLN A 112 26.15 -10.55 4.47
C GLN A 112 25.42 -11.89 4.22
N GLY A 113 24.31 -11.92 3.47
CA GLY A 113 23.66 -13.17 3.07
C GLY A 113 23.23 -14.05 4.25
N ARG A 114 22.65 -13.45 5.29
CA ARG A 114 22.15 -14.20 6.46
C ARG A 114 21.12 -15.25 6.02
N ALA A 115 21.22 -16.43 6.62
CA ALA A 115 20.23 -17.50 6.49
C ALA A 115 18.93 -17.08 7.20
N THR A 116 18.05 -16.38 6.47
CA THR A 116 16.57 -16.50 6.51
C THR A 116 15.86 -15.59 5.50
N ILE A 117 16.50 -14.55 4.95
CA ILE A 117 15.97 -13.79 3.79
C ILE A 117 17.13 -13.44 2.84
N ASP A 118 17.23 -14.13 1.71
CA ASP A 118 18.22 -13.78 0.67
C ASP A 118 17.71 -12.62 -0.19
N LEU A 119 18.04 -11.41 0.23
CA LEU A 119 17.58 -10.18 -0.40
C LEU A 119 18.16 -9.94 -1.80
N LYS A 120 19.21 -10.67 -2.22
CA LYS A 120 19.73 -10.62 -3.60
C LYS A 120 18.77 -11.28 -4.59
N ARG A 121 17.85 -12.11 -4.09
CA ARG A 121 16.87 -12.88 -4.87
C ARG A 121 15.47 -12.26 -4.83
N ILE A 122 15.36 -11.04 -4.31
CA ILE A 122 14.11 -10.26 -4.26
C ILE A 122 14.10 -9.28 -5.44
N GLY A 123 13.04 -9.34 -6.25
CA GLY A 123 12.81 -8.40 -7.35
C GLY A 123 12.67 -6.96 -6.86
N GLY A 124 12.66 -6.00 -7.78
CA GLY A 124 12.54 -4.59 -7.41
C GLY A 124 11.30 -4.27 -6.56
N PHE A 125 11.43 -3.37 -5.56
CA PHE A 125 10.32 -2.89 -4.73
C PHE A 125 10.53 -1.46 -4.19
N SER A 126 9.43 -0.87 -3.73
CA SER A 126 9.38 0.29 -2.84
C SER A 126 8.48 -0.04 -1.65
N LEU A 127 8.98 0.20 -0.44
CA LEU A 127 8.32 -0.05 0.84
C LEU A 127 8.20 1.27 1.60
N MET A 128 6.98 1.66 1.95
CA MET A 128 6.74 2.71 2.95
C MET A 128 6.38 2.05 4.28
N TYR A 129 7.06 2.42 5.35
CA TYR A 129 6.90 1.78 6.65
C TYR A 129 7.22 2.74 7.80
N GLY A 130 6.71 2.44 8.99
CA GLY A 130 7.01 3.18 10.20
C GLY A 130 5.98 2.93 11.31
N LYS A 131 6.18 3.55 12.46
CA LYS A 131 5.22 3.52 13.57
C LYS A 131 4.32 4.76 13.57
N LEU A 132 3.02 4.54 13.37
CA LEU A 132 1.99 5.55 13.53
C LEU A 132 1.89 5.97 14.99
N SER A 133 2.41 7.15 15.28
CA SER A 133 2.36 7.80 16.58
C SER A 133 1.97 9.25 16.37
N ILE A 134 1.01 9.76 17.14
CA ILE A 134 0.54 11.14 17.05
C ILE A 134 1.25 11.97 18.11
N ASN A 135 1.89 13.04 17.68
CA ASN A 135 2.48 14.02 18.59
C ASN A 135 1.35 14.78 19.30
N PRO A 136 1.24 14.72 20.65
CA PRO A 136 0.13 15.34 21.37
C PRO A 136 0.08 16.86 21.26
N SER A 137 1.21 17.51 20.96
CA SER A 137 1.30 18.97 20.86
C SER A 137 0.92 19.49 19.48
N THR A 138 1.19 18.70 18.42
CA THR A 138 0.93 19.13 17.03
C THR A 138 -0.27 18.43 16.39
N GLY A 139 -0.72 17.32 16.97
CA GLY A 139 -1.75 16.46 16.39
C GLY A 139 -1.29 15.69 15.14
N LYS A 140 -0.02 15.81 14.73
CA LYS A 140 0.52 15.20 13.52
C LYS A 140 1.21 13.87 13.82
N ILE A 141 1.26 12.98 12.83
CA ILE A 141 2.12 11.80 12.92
C ILE A 141 3.59 12.16 12.81
N HIS A 142 4.45 11.26 13.29
CA HIS A 142 5.87 11.26 12.91
C HIS A 142 6.04 10.86 11.43
N HIS A 143 7.21 11.15 10.86
CA HIS A 143 7.53 10.75 9.48
C HIS A 143 7.44 9.24 9.29
N LEU A 144 7.15 8.82 8.05
CA LEU A 144 7.33 7.44 7.61
C LEU A 144 8.62 7.32 6.79
N ASN A 145 9.16 6.10 6.74
CA ASN A 145 10.37 5.78 6.00
C ASN A 145 10.01 5.17 4.64
N ILE A 146 10.88 5.40 3.66
CA ILE A 146 10.82 4.77 2.34
C ILE A 146 12.11 3.99 2.13
N LEU A 147 11.96 2.71 1.79
CA LEU A 147 13.05 1.83 1.38
C LEU A 147 12.78 1.29 -0.02
N SER A 148 13.76 1.42 -0.91
CA SER A 148 13.78 0.76 -2.21
C SER A 148 15.10 0.05 -2.43
N ASN A 149 15.08 -1.10 -3.13
CA ASN A 149 16.28 -1.78 -3.61
C ASN A 149 16.65 -1.40 -5.06
N ARG A 150 15.97 -0.41 -5.64
CA ARG A 150 16.22 0.13 -7.00
C ARG A 150 16.37 1.66 -7.03
N GLY A 151 16.14 2.33 -5.91
CA GLY A 151 16.32 3.77 -5.75
C GLY A 151 16.86 4.12 -4.37
N ASP A 152 16.89 5.40 -4.08
CA ASP A 152 17.37 5.92 -2.81
C ASP A 152 16.42 5.55 -1.65
N GLN A 153 16.91 5.74 -0.44
CA GLN A 153 16.08 5.69 0.77
C GLN A 153 15.61 7.09 1.11
N GLY A 154 14.43 7.20 1.73
CA GLY A 154 13.82 8.49 1.98
C GLY A 154 12.93 8.49 3.22
N LYS A 155 12.38 9.66 3.50
CA LYS A 155 11.33 9.88 4.49
C LYS A 155 10.22 10.67 3.84
N VAL A 156 9.02 10.59 4.39
CA VAL A 156 7.84 11.39 4.01
C VAL A 156 7.10 11.82 5.27
N PHE A 157 6.30 12.87 5.16
CA PHE A 157 5.55 13.46 6.28
C PHE A 157 6.44 13.97 7.42
N LYS A 158 7.63 14.44 7.08
CA LYS A 158 8.46 15.22 8.01
C LYS A 158 7.72 16.48 8.46
N THR A 159 7.89 16.81 9.74
CA THR A 159 7.26 17.96 10.39
C THR A 159 8.27 18.95 10.95
N ASP A 160 9.56 18.61 10.92
CA ASP A 160 10.66 19.56 11.07
C ASP A 160 10.56 20.65 10.00
N MET A 161 10.83 21.90 10.40
CA MET A 161 10.86 23.01 9.46
C MET A 161 11.98 22.78 8.45
N LEU A 162 11.73 23.06 7.17
CA LEU A 162 12.79 23.27 6.19
C LEU A 162 13.78 24.30 6.76
N GLU A 163 15.08 24.00 6.73
CA GLU A 163 16.13 24.91 7.22
C GLU A 163 16.07 26.32 6.59
N ASN A 164 15.35 26.47 5.47
CA ASN A 164 15.27 27.69 4.69
C ASN A 164 13.89 28.41 4.71
N GLY A 165 12.90 27.93 5.47
CA GLY A 165 11.63 28.66 5.66
C GLY A 165 10.80 28.93 4.39
N LEU A 166 11.10 28.25 3.28
CA LEU A 166 10.31 28.30 2.05
C LEU A 166 9.24 27.21 2.10
N GLU A 167 8.03 27.50 1.61
CA GLU A 167 7.05 26.45 1.32
C GLU A 167 7.70 25.44 0.37
N GLY A 168 7.65 24.15 0.75
CA GLY A 168 8.34 23.09 0.04
C GLY A 168 7.97 23.07 -1.44
N ASP A 169 8.98 23.12 -2.31
CA ASP A 169 8.81 22.83 -3.72
C ASP A 169 8.16 21.44 -3.86
N SER A 170 7.47 21.20 -4.97
CA SER A 170 6.95 19.90 -5.35
C SER A 170 8.00 18.76 -5.32
N ASP A 171 9.29 19.12 -5.38
CA ASP A 171 10.45 18.24 -5.26
C ASP A 171 10.85 17.89 -3.82
N ASP A 172 10.30 18.56 -2.79
CA ASP A 172 10.57 18.29 -1.37
C ASP A 172 9.72 17.14 -0.83
N ILE A 173 10.00 15.94 -1.35
CA ILE A 173 9.33 14.68 -0.98
C ILE A 173 9.22 14.51 0.55
N PRO A 174 10.27 14.78 1.36
CA PRO A 174 10.17 14.61 2.81
C PRO A 174 9.03 15.37 3.49
N HIS A 175 8.71 16.58 3.05
CA HIS A 175 7.70 17.42 3.72
C HIS A 175 6.35 17.47 2.98
N LYS A 176 6.19 16.70 1.89
CA LYS A 176 4.89 16.51 1.25
C LYS A 176 3.85 16.03 2.28
N THR A 177 2.69 16.69 2.31
CA THR A 177 1.53 16.30 3.13
C THR A 177 0.65 15.27 2.45
N THR A 178 0.75 15.14 1.12
CA THR A 178 0.12 14.10 0.31
C THR A 178 1.19 13.47 -0.58
N PHE A 179 1.27 12.15 -0.57
CA PHE A 179 2.35 11.41 -1.21
C PHE A 179 1.86 10.06 -1.75
N GLY A 180 2.41 9.61 -2.87
CA GLY A 180 2.07 8.33 -3.45
C GLY A 180 3.25 7.47 -3.89
N LEU A 181 2.99 6.16 -3.95
CA LEU A 181 3.89 5.13 -4.45
C LEU A 181 3.18 4.29 -5.51
N SER A 182 3.94 3.86 -6.51
CA SER A 182 3.51 2.85 -7.47
C SER A 182 4.75 2.10 -7.96
N ASN A 183 4.65 1.38 -9.08
CA ASN A 183 5.68 0.49 -9.56
C ASN A 183 6.87 1.20 -10.24
N SER A 184 7.16 2.43 -9.83
CA SER A 184 8.27 3.27 -10.26
C SER A 184 9.14 3.67 -9.08
N LEU A 185 10.24 4.39 -9.34
CA LEU A 185 10.95 5.07 -8.27
C LEU A 185 10.03 6.12 -7.65
N TYR A 186 10.08 6.28 -6.33
CA TYR A 186 9.22 7.23 -5.62
C TYR A 186 9.54 8.69 -5.96
N ASN A 187 10.80 8.98 -6.32
CA ASN A 187 11.24 10.30 -6.81
C ASN A 187 11.06 10.48 -8.33
N LYS A 188 10.55 9.46 -9.03
CA LYS A 188 10.15 9.54 -10.46
C LYS A 188 8.78 8.88 -10.61
N PRO A 189 7.74 9.45 -9.99
CA PRO A 189 6.42 8.83 -9.94
C PRO A 189 5.80 8.72 -11.33
N TRP A 190 5.10 7.61 -11.56
CA TRP A 190 4.21 7.47 -12.71
C TRP A 190 3.06 8.49 -12.69
N ASP A 191 2.47 8.77 -13.85
CA ASP A 191 1.46 9.80 -13.98
C ASP A 191 0.20 9.51 -13.16
N LYS A 192 -0.16 8.23 -12.99
CA LYS A 192 -1.25 7.87 -12.08
C LYS A 192 -1.01 8.22 -10.62
N VAL A 193 0.25 8.28 -10.18
CA VAL A 193 0.60 8.69 -8.82
C VAL A 193 0.37 10.19 -8.68
N LYS A 194 0.81 10.98 -9.65
CA LYS A 194 0.54 12.43 -9.68
C LYS A 194 -0.96 12.73 -9.71
N LEU A 195 -1.71 12.01 -10.54
CA LEU A 195 -3.17 12.09 -10.58
C LEU A 195 -3.79 11.72 -9.22
N GLY A 196 -3.34 10.62 -8.60
CA GLY A 196 -3.82 10.18 -7.30
C GLY A 196 -3.52 11.15 -6.17
N GLU A 197 -2.31 11.73 -6.13
CA GLU A 197 -1.94 12.78 -5.18
C GLU A 197 -2.86 14.00 -5.32
N ALA A 198 -3.13 14.43 -6.56
CA ALA A 198 -4.03 15.56 -6.82
C ALA A 198 -5.47 15.27 -6.39
N LEU A 199 -6.03 14.12 -6.77
CA LEU A 199 -7.39 13.70 -6.39
C LEU A 199 -7.56 13.55 -4.87
N LEU A 200 -6.55 12.99 -4.19
CA LEU A 200 -6.58 12.86 -2.74
C LEU A 200 -6.50 14.23 -2.06
N SER A 201 -5.67 15.15 -2.55
CA SER A 201 -5.60 16.51 -2.02
C SER A 201 -6.95 17.24 -2.17
N GLU A 202 -7.56 17.19 -3.36
CA GLU A 202 -8.87 17.79 -3.62
C GLU A 202 -9.96 17.18 -2.71
N LEU A 203 -9.91 15.86 -2.50
CA LEU A 203 -10.81 15.18 -1.58
C LEU A 203 -10.71 15.72 -0.16
N ILE A 204 -9.49 15.93 0.36
CA ILE A 204 -9.31 16.48 1.71
C ILE A 204 -9.87 17.91 1.79
N ASP A 205 -9.58 18.77 0.82
CA ASP A 205 -10.10 20.14 0.82
C ASP A 205 -11.64 20.15 0.81
N LYS A 206 -12.25 19.28 0.00
CA LYS A 206 -13.70 19.11 -0.08
C LYS A 206 -14.29 18.54 1.21
N SER A 207 -13.62 17.56 1.83
CA SER A 207 -14.11 16.93 3.07
C SER A 207 -14.19 17.93 4.21
N LEU A 208 -13.27 18.90 4.25
CA LEU A 208 -13.27 19.99 5.21
C LEU A 208 -14.34 21.04 4.90
N ALA A 209 -14.45 21.46 3.64
CA ALA A 209 -15.43 22.45 3.22
C ALA A 209 -16.89 21.99 3.48
N GLU A 210 -17.14 20.70 3.29
CA GLU A 210 -18.47 20.10 3.42
C GLU A 210 -18.69 19.34 4.74
N ASN A 211 -17.73 19.35 5.67
CA ASN A 211 -17.77 18.64 6.95
C ASN A 211 -18.19 17.16 6.81
N TYR A 212 -17.43 16.39 6.05
CA TYR A 212 -17.73 14.98 5.83
C TYR A 212 -17.74 14.18 7.15
N SER A 213 -18.73 13.31 7.30
CA SER A 213 -18.66 12.19 8.25
C SER A 213 -17.56 11.20 7.85
N GLN A 214 -17.10 10.36 8.77
CA GLN A 214 -16.17 9.26 8.47
C GLN A 214 -16.65 8.39 7.29
N ASP A 215 -17.91 7.98 7.28
CA ASP A 215 -18.45 7.08 6.25
C ASP A 215 -18.41 7.75 4.87
N LYS A 216 -18.89 9.00 4.75
CA LYS A 216 -18.76 9.80 3.52
C LYS A 216 -17.30 9.96 3.08
N LEU A 217 -16.37 10.19 4.01
CA LEU A 217 -14.94 10.28 3.67
C LEU A 217 -14.40 8.96 3.12
N VAL A 218 -14.74 7.82 3.74
CA VAL A 218 -14.36 6.49 3.27
C VAL A 218 -14.91 6.20 1.88
N ASP A 219 -16.19 6.49 1.65
CA ASP A 219 -16.84 6.30 0.34
C ASP A 219 -16.12 7.10 -0.76
N GLU A 220 -15.77 8.35 -0.48
CA GLU A 220 -15.08 9.21 -1.43
C GLU A 220 -13.61 8.79 -1.63
N CYS A 221 -12.94 8.24 -0.60
CA CYS A 221 -11.64 7.60 -0.77
C CYS A 221 -11.71 6.39 -1.71
N PHE A 222 -12.77 5.57 -1.62
CA PHE A 222 -12.99 4.47 -2.57
C PHE A 222 -13.27 4.98 -3.99
N LYS A 223 -13.90 6.15 -4.15
CA LYS A 223 -14.06 6.79 -5.47
C LYS A 223 -12.72 7.22 -6.07
N VAL A 224 -11.79 7.74 -5.27
CA VAL A 224 -10.41 8.02 -5.72
C VAL A 224 -9.74 6.73 -6.22
N LEU A 225 -9.82 5.64 -5.45
CA LEU A 225 -9.26 4.34 -5.83
C LEU A 225 -9.97 3.69 -7.04
N SER A 226 -11.20 4.09 -7.31
CA SER A 226 -12.00 3.60 -8.45
C SER A 226 -11.99 4.57 -9.64
N HIS A 227 -11.16 5.62 -9.60
CA HIS A 227 -11.03 6.59 -10.68
C HIS A 227 -10.39 5.93 -11.90
N ASN A 228 -11.22 5.63 -12.90
CA ASN A 228 -10.84 4.91 -14.11
C ASN A 228 -10.49 5.88 -15.24
N THR A 229 -9.21 5.95 -15.59
CA THR A 229 -8.70 6.66 -16.78
C THR A 229 -8.11 5.70 -17.80
N TYR A 230 -8.36 4.40 -17.66
CA TYR A 230 -7.80 3.40 -18.54
C TYR A 230 -8.47 3.46 -19.92
N PRO A 231 -7.72 3.55 -21.04
CA PRO A 231 -8.32 3.66 -22.37
C PRO A 231 -9.09 2.39 -22.76
N GLN A 232 -10.39 2.55 -23.03
CA GLN A 232 -11.29 1.42 -23.32
C GLN A 232 -10.91 0.68 -24.61
N ASP A 233 -10.47 1.41 -25.63
CA ASP A 233 -9.99 0.84 -26.90
C ASP A 233 -8.77 -0.08 -26.69
N ILE A 234 -7.92 0.22 -25.71
CA ILE A 234 -6.79 -0.63 -25.34
C ILE A 234 -7.26 -1.80 -24.48
N ALA A 235 -8.20 -1.59 -23.55
CA ALA A 235 -8.76 -2.64 -22.71
C ALA A 235 -9.41 -3.76 -23.55
N ASP A 236 -10.15 -3.38 -24.60
CA ASP A 236 -10.87 -4.28 -25.51
C ASP A 236 -9.96 -4.90 -26.58
N GLY A 237 -8.75 -4.37 -26.77
CA GLY A 237 -7.77 -4.89 -27.72
C GLY A 237 -7.24 -6.28 -27.35
N THR A 238 -6.52 -6.93 -28.26
CA THR A 238 -5.96 -8.27 -28.03
C THR A 238 -4.51 -8.27 -27.55
N ASP A 239 -3.80 -7.15 -27.72
CA ASP A 239 -2.38 -6.98 -27.35
C ASP A 239 -2.23 -6.75 -25.85
N PHE A 240 -1.78 -7.79 -25.15
CA PHE A 240 -1.66 -7.76 -23.70
C PHE A 240 -0.45 -6.95 -23.20
N ASP A 241 0.61 -6.85 -24.00
CA ASP A 241 1.80 -6.05 -23.63
C ASP A 241 1.46 -4.57 -23.69
N LYS A 242 0.75 -4.15 -24.76
CA LYS A 242 0.19 -2.79 -24.85
C LYS A 242 -0.74 -2.48 -23.68
N LYS A 243 -1.57 -3.45 -23.26
CA LYS A 243 -2.40 -3.29 -22.05
C LYS A 243 -1.54 -3.05 -20.81
N PHE A 244 -0.48 -3.82 -20.62
CA PHE A 244 0.42 -3.69 -19.47
C PHE A 244 1.20 -2.38 -19.46
N ASP A 245 1.54 -1.83 -20.61
CA ASP A 245 2.20 -0.52 -20.73
C ASP A 245 1.32 0.64 -20.28
N MET A 246 0.00 0.52 -20.41
CA MET A 246 -0.94 1.57 -20.00
C MET A 246 -1.23 1.60 -18.50
N LEU A 247 -0.83 0.57 -17.73
CA LEU A 247 -1.08 0.48 -16.29
C LEU A 247 -0.47 1.64 -15.47
N LYS A 248 0.49 2.37 -16.04
CA LYS A 248 1.15 3.53 -15.41
C LYS A 248 0.31 4.82 -15.44
N TYR A 249 -0.78 4.83 -16.20
CA TYR A 249 -1.61 6.03 -16.39
C TYR A 249 -2.95 6.00 -15.65
N SER A 250 -3.39 4.83 -15.16
CA SER A 250 -4.69 4.69 -14.49
C SER A 250 -4.57 4.15 -13.07
N ILE A 251 -5.34 4.75 -12.15
CA ILE A 251 -5.43 4.35 -10.74
C ILE A 251 -6.23 3.05 -10.63
N PHE A 252 -7.40 3.02 -11.26
CA PHE A 252 -8.23 1.83 -11.39
C PHE A 252 -7.94 1.11 -12.71
N ILE A 253 -7.75 -0.19 -12.65
CA ILE A 253 -7.54 -1.04 -13.81
C ILE A 253 -8.78 -1.94 -13.98
N PRO A 254 -9.58 -1.78 -15.06
CA PRO A 254 -10.72 -2.65 -15.31
C PRO A 254 -10.25 -4.09 -15.60
N PRO A 255 -11.14 -5.10 -15.61
CA PRO A 255 -10.78 -6.45 -16.03
C PRO A 255 -10.15 -6.48 -17.42
N LEU A 256 -8.85 -6.76 -17.49
CA LEU A 256 -8.09 -6.90 -18.73
C LEU A 256 -8.00 -8.37 -19.10
N VAL A 257 -8.67 -8.77 -20.18
CA VAL A 257 -8.65 -10.14 -20.68
C VAL A 257 -7.32 -10.48 -21.35
N ARG A 258 -6.82 -11.69 -21.05
CA ARG A 258 -5.69 -12.34 -21.74
C ARG A 258 -6.22 -13.41 -22.70
N HIS A 259 -6.07 -13.18 -24.01
CA HIS A 259 -6.64 -14.07 -25.03
C HIS A 259 -5.88 -15.39 -25.21
N ASN A 260 -4.57 -15.42 -24.99
CA ASN A 260 -3.72 -16.61 -25.13
C ASN A 260 -3.58 -17.40 -23.81
N TYR A 261 -4.62 -17.39 -22.98
CA TYR A 261 -4.63 -18.13 -21.71
C TYR A 261 -4.77 -19.64 -21.96
N THR A 262 -3.83 -20.43 -21.46
CA THR A 262 -3.97 -21.89 -21.42
C THR A 262 -4.09 -22.35 -19.97
N MET A 263 -4.91 -23.36 -19.69
CA MET A 263 -5.10 -23.86 -18.32
C MET A 263 -3.82 -24.45 -17.67
N THR A 264 -2.75 -24.65 -18.45
CA THR A 264 -1.42 -25.05 -17.99
C THR A 264 -0.60 -23.89 -17.42
N ASP A 265 -1.07 -22.65 -17.55
CA ASP A 265 -0.42 -21.49 -16.93
C ASP A 265 -0.51 -21.58 -15.39
N CYS A 266 0.59 -21.23 -14.71
CA CYS A 266 0.79 -21.31 -13.26
C CYS A 266 -0.48 -20.94 -12.47
N ILE A 267 -0.74 -21.61 -11.33
CA ILE A 267 -1.94 -21.45 -10.47
C ILE A 267 -2.25 -19.96 -10.15
N SER A 268 -1.24 -19.10 -10.19
CA SER A 268 -1.31 -17.67 -9.86
C SER A 268 -1.60 -16.73 -11.04
N VAL A 269 -1.66 -17.24 -12.27
CA VAL A 269 -1.91 -16.45 -13.49
C VAL A 269 -3.27 -16.86 -14.05
N GLY A 270 -4.17 -15.89 -14.14
CA GLY A 270 -5.56 -16.08 -14.58
C GLY A 270 -5.84 -15.56 -15.98
N LYS A 271 -7.11 -15.67 -16.38
CA LYS A 271 -7.65 -15.07 -17.61
C LYS A 271 -7.70 -13.55 -17.52
N TYR A 272 -7.95 -13.01 -16.33
CA TYR A 272 -8.09 -11.57 -16.12
C TYR A 272 -7.00 -11.01 -15.20
N TYR A 273 -6.62 -9.76 -15.49
CA TYR A 273 -5.78 -8.91 -14.66
C TYR A 273 -6.50 -7.58 -14.42
N GLY A 274 -6.40 -7.01 -13.22
CA GLY A 274 -7.01 -5.70 -12.94
C GLY A 274 -6.91 -5.34 -11.47
N THR A 275 -7.60 -4.27 -11.06
CA THR A 275 -7.70 -3.89 -9.65
C THR A 275 -8.55 -4.91 -8.91
N ARG A 276 -7.92 -5.65 -7.98
CA ARG A 276 -8.57 -6.73 -7.22
C ARG A 276 -9.05 -6.30 -5.86
N THR A 277 -8.20 -5.56 -5.14
CA THR A 277 -8.44 -5.22 -3.75
C THR A 277 -8.16 -3.74 -3.55
N GLN A 278 -9.05 -3.07 -2.84
CA GLN A 278 -8.91 -1.69 -2.39
C GLN A 278 -8.84 -1.69 -0.87
N THR A 279 -7.91 -0.91 -0.31
CA THR A 279 -7.73 -0.79 1.13
C THR A 279 -7.72 0.69 1.52
N ILE A 280 -8.50 1.04 2.55
CA ILE A 280 -8.46 2.35 3.20
C ILE A 280 -8.02 2.15 4.65
N ILE A 281 -7.03 2.92 5.10
CA ILE A 281 -6.63 2.99 6.51
C ILE A 281 -6.79 4.43 6.97
N LEU A 282 -7.61 4.64 8.00
CA LEU A 282 -7.80 5.93 8.66
C LEU A 282 -7.29 5.85 10.08
N LEU A 283 -6.38 6.74 10.47
CA LEU A 283 -6.03 6.97 11.87
C LEU A 283 -6.64 8.29 12.29
N ASP A 284 -7.52 8.27 13.29
CA ASP A 284 -8.04 9.50 13.88
C ASP A 284 -7.08 10.09 14.94
N LYS A 285 -7.31 11.37 15.28
CA LYS A 285 -6.50 12.10 16.28
C LYS A 285 -6.52 11.51 17.70
N HIS A 286 -7.42 10.58 17.98
CA HIS A 286 -7.55 9.88 19.26
C HIS A 286 -6.84 8.51 19.25
N GLY A 287 -6.19 8.16 18.14
CA GLY A 287 -5.49 6.89 17.98
C GLY A 287 -6.37 5.74 17.54
N ASN A 288 -7.63 5.97 17.15
CA ASN A 288 -8.43 4.88 16.59
C ASN A 288 -8.08 4.70 15.12
N LEU A 289 -7.59 3.50 14.80
CA LEU A 289 -7.31 3.04 13.46
C LEU A 289 -8.53 2.29 12.93
N ASN A 290 -9.02 2.70 11.77
CA ASN A 290 -10.05 2.01 11.00
C ASN A 290 -9.41 1.45 9.72
N TYR A 291 -9.51 0.15 9.53
CA TYR A 291 -9.04 -0.57 8.34
C TYR A 291 -10.24 -1.05 7.55
N TYR A 292 -10.36 -0.63 6.30
CA TYR A 292 -11.41 -1.05 5.38
C TYR A 292 -10.77 -1.78 4.20
N GLU A 293 -11.36 -2.89 3.79
CA GLU A 293 -10.94 -3.64 2.61
C GLU A 293 -12.15 -4.01 1.77
N ARG A 294 -12.01 -3.81 0.46
CA ARG A 294 -12.98 -4.16 -0.57
C ARG A 294 -12.30 -5.04 -1.60
N ASN A 295 -12.81 -6.26 -1.79
CA ASN A 295 -12.41 -7.12 -2.90
C ASN A 295 -13.38 -6.89 -4.08
N ILE A 296 -12.85 -6.36 -5.17
CA ILE A 296 -13.56 -6.14 -6.45
C ILE A 296 -13.51 -7.38 -7.33
N HIS A 297 -12.47 -8.21 -7.22
CA HIS A 297 -12.37 -9.47 -7.97
C HIS A 297 -11.56 -10.54 -7.21
N ASN A 298 -12.21 -11.66 -6.89
CA ASN A 298 -11.58 -12.80 -6.21
C ASN A 298 -11.29 -14.00 -7.12
N SER A 299 -11.90 -14.03 -8.30
CA SER A 299 -11.78 -15.12 -9.26
C SER A 299 -11.89 -14.60 -10.70
N ASP A 300 -11.64 -15.48 -11.68
CA ASP A 300 -11.88 -15.17 -13.10
C ASP A 300 -13.38 -15.18 -13.48
N ASP A 301 -14.28 -15.43 -12.52
CA ASP A 301 -15.72 -15.27 -12.70
C ASP A 301 -16.12 -13.81 -12.42
N LEU A 302 -16.41 -13.06 -13.49
CA LEU A 302 -16.78 -11.65 -13.38
C LEU A 302 -18.22 -11.44 -12.90
N ASP A 303 -19.05 -12.49 -12.92
CA ASP A 303 -20.45 -12.44 -12.47
C ASP A 303 -20.58 -12.76 -10.97
N GLU A 304 -19.47 -13.09 -10.30
CA GLU A 304 -19.41 -13.34 -8.86
C GLU A 304 -19.83 -12.07 -8.09
N LYS A 305 -20.96 -12.14 -7.36
CA LYS A 305 -21.43 -11.04 -6.53
C LYS A 305 -20.50 -10.85 -5.34
N LEU A 306 -19.79 -9.73 -5.31
CA LEU A 306 -18.89 -9.39 -4.22
C LEU A 306 -19.54 -8.44 -3.22
N VAL A 307 -19.13 -8.58 -1.96
CA VAL A 307 -19.53 -7.70 -0.87
C VAL A 307 -18.81 -6.37 -1.02
N ASP A 308 -19.53 -5.26 -0.86
CA ASP A 308 -18.98 -3.92 -1.09
C ASP A 308 -17.81 -3.58 -0.13
N ILE A 309 -17.90 -3.99 1.13
CA ILE A 309 -16.78 -4.01 2.08
C ILE A 309 -16.59 -5.44 2.56
N THR A 310 -15.44 -6.03 2.25
CA THR A 310 -15.10 -7.40 2.62
C THR A 310 -14.61 -7.50 4.06
N SER A 311 -13.92 -6.48 4.56
CA SER A 311 -13.47 -6.41 5.96
C SER A 311 -13.47 -4.98 6.47
N HIS A 312 -13.98 -4.77 7.70
CA HIS A 312 -13.82 -3.53 8.46
C HIS A 312 -13.37 -3.86 9.89
N TYR A 313 -12.22 -3.32 10.29
CA TYR A 313 -11.67 -3.48 11.63
C TYR A 313 -11.42 -2.12 12.27
N LYS A 314 -11.65 -2.03 13.57
CA LYS A 314 -11.38 -0.84 14.38
C LYS A 314 -10.65 -1.23 15.66
N PHE A 315 -9.56 -0.53 15.96
CA PHE A 315 -8.79 -0.69 17.21
C PHE A 315 -8.03 0.59 17.55
N ASN A 316 -7.58 0.73 18.79
CA ASN A 316 -6.79 1.89 19.22
C ASN A 316 -5.30 1.55 19.26
N VAL A 317 -4.45 2.38 18.65
CA VAL A 317 -2.99 2.17 18.56
C VAL A 317 -2.19 2.78 19.71
N PHE A 318 -2.82 3.55 20.61
CA PHE A 318 -2.18 4.18 21.77
C PHE A 318 -2.44 3.45 23.10
N HIS A 319 -3.04 2.25 23.03
CA HIS A 319 -3.43 1.31 24.11
C HIS A 319 -4.73 1.60 24.89
N ASP A 320 -5.38 0.50 25.30
CA ASP A 320 -5.87 0.31 26.67
C ASP A 320 -5.69 -1.17 27.10
N PHE A 321 -4.57 -1.49 27.76
CA PHE A 321 -4.50 -2.62 28.71
C PHE A 321 -5.17 -2.16 30.01
N LYS A 322 -6.49 -2.15 30.01
CA LYS A 322 -7.30 -2.05 31.23
C LYS A 322 -8.32 -3.18 31.25
N ASN A 323 -7.83 -4.41 31.39
CA ASN A 323 -8.59 -5.48 32.04
C ASN A 323 -7.74 -6.01 33.18
N GLY A 324 -7.82 -5.28 34.30
CA GLY A 324 -7.16 -5.54 35.56
C GLY A 324 -7.93 -4.87 36.69
N CYS A 325 -9.24 -5.13 36.75
CA CYS A 325 -10.11 -5.07 37.93
C CYS A 325 -11.31 -5.97 37.66
#